data_AF-A0A2S6HTG6-F1
#
_entry.id   AF-A0A2S6HTG6-F1
#
_cell.length_a   1.000
_cell.length_b   1.000
_cell.length_c   1.000
_cell.angle_alpha   90.00
_cell.angle_beta   90.00
_cell.angle_gamma   90.00
#
_symmetry.space_group_name_H-M   'P 1'
#
loop_
_entity.id
_entity.type
_entity.pdbx_description
1 polymer ?
#
loop_
_entity_poly.entity_id
_entity_poly.type
_entity_poly.pdbx_seq_one_letter_code
_entity_poly.pdbx_strand_id
1 'polypeptide(L)'
;MLQSNDKKKIENYIDKIIESLRKDARKSISSGMSDKQVINKITITTVNKFTPESKMILSSTYNMLMEKTLAGSLYLNAENKAAFYQLDILKDLNSKFVFDIPDKIDYQESKKEFDKWVKCGAVVVVGGIVSIPLKSLTPIGIAVIIAVIMAIVLKDDNKVGKTDISAIIDNYLSDIKKSVFLWIESVEKYYDEKIAILEKGMKA
;
A
#
# COMPACT_ATOMS: atom_id res chain seq x y z
N MET A 1 -8.53 8.96 12.93
CA MET A 1 -7.69 9.59 11.88
C MET A 1 -6.31 9.96 12.39
N LEU A 2 -5.29 9.76 11.55
CA LEU A 2 -3.92 10.18 11.83
C LEU A 2 -3.83 11.71 11.93
N GLN A 3 -2.92 12.19 12.78
CA GLN A 3 -2.61 13.61 12.88
C GLN A 3 -1.74 14.07 11.69
N SER A 4 -1.76 15.35 11.35
CA SER A 4 -1.04 15.90 10.20
C SER A 4 0.47 15.67 10.27
N ASN A 5 1.06 15.69 11.46
CA ASN A 5 2.48 15.38 11.69
C ASN A 5 2.80 13.91 11.38
N ASP A 6 1.93 12.98 11.77
CA ASP A 6 2.12 11.54 11.53
C ASP A 6 1.93 11.18 10.07
N LYS A 7 0.91 11.77 9.40
CA LYS A 7 0.76 11.67 7.95
C LYS A 7 2.03 12.13 7.22
N LYS A 8 2.60 13.27 7.64
CA LYS A 8 3.84 13.79 7.07
C LYS A 8 5.05 12.89 7.32
N LYS A 9 5.15 12.23 8.48
CA LYS A 9 6.23 11.26 8.75
C LYS A 9 6.13 10.07 7.80
N ILE A 10 4.93 9.52 7.60
CA ILE A 10 4.69 8.40 6.69
C ILE A 10 4.95 8.82 5.25
N GLU A 11 4.48 10.00 4.85
CA GLU A 11 4.73 10.55 3.52
C GLU A 11 6.23 10.72 3.22
N ASN A 12 6.97 11.35 4.13
CA ASN A 12 8.42 11.49 4.00
C ASN A 12 9.13 10.12 3.92
N TYR A 13 8.61 9.10 4.60
CA TYR A 13 9.16 7.76 4.54
C TYR A 13 8.97 7.12 3.16
N ILE A 14 7.74 7.17 2.63
CA ILE A 14 7.40 6.68 1.29
C ILE A 14 8.22 7.43 0.24
N ASP A 15 8.36 8.75 0.36
CA ASP A 15 9.13 9.56 -0.57
C ASP A 15 10.61 9.18 -0.63
N LYS A 16 11.22 8.84 0.52
CA LYS A 16 12.60 8.34 0.54
C LYS A 16 12.74 7.03 -0.22
N ILE A 17 11.76 6.12 -0.09
CA ILE A 17 11.77 4.83 -0.82
C ILE A 17 11.62 5.09 -2.32
N ILE A 18 10.65 5.92 -2.72
CA ILE A 18 10.40 6.27 -4.11
C ILE A 18 11.62 6.95 -4.75
N GLU A 19 12.25 7.90 -4.07
CA GLU A 19 13.45 8.57 -4.55
C GLU A 19 14.64 7.61 -4.70
N SER A 20 14.78 6.64 -3.79
CA SER A 20 15.80 5.60 -3.92
C SER A 20 15.58 4.77 -5.18
N LEU A 21 14.35 4.32 -5.42
CA LEU A 21 13.99 3.53 -6.60
C LEU A 21 14.20 4.33 -7.89
N ARG A 22 13.83 5.62 -7.90
CA ARG A 22 14.05 6.53 -9.03
C ARG A 22 15.53 6.68 -9.35
N LYS A 23 16.39 6.82 -8.33
CA LYS A 23 17.85 6.87 -8.51
C LYS A 23 18.40 5.57 -9.11
N ASP A 24 17.92 4.42 -8.65
CA ASP A 24 18.37 3.12 -9.15
C ASP A 24 17.90 2.85 -10.59
N ALA A 25 16.71 3.31 -10.95
CA ALA A 25 16.22 3.32 -12.33
C ALA A 25 17.12 4.18 -13.24
N ARG A 26 17.41 5.43 -12.84
CA ARG A 26 18.28 6.33 -13.61
C ARG A 26 19.66 5.76 -13.85
N LYS A 27 20.28 5.14 -12.82
CA LYS A 27 21.55 4.42 -12.96
C LYS A 27 21.47 3.29 -13.99
N SER A 28 20.35 2.58 -13.99
CA SER A 28 20.14 1.46 -14.91
C SER A 28 20.03 1.95 -16.36
N ILE A 29 19.30 3.03 -16.60
CA ILE A 29 19.21 3.70 -17.91
C ILE A 29 20.60 4.20 -18.35
N SER A 30 21.32 4.93 -17.49
CA SER A 30 22.63 5.50 -17.84
C SER A 30 23.71 4.44 -18.11
N SER A 31 23.52 3.22 -17.61
CA SER A 31 24.43 2.10 -17.88
C SER A 31 24.20 1.42 -19.24
N GLY A 32 23.22 1.87 -20.03
CA GLY A 32 22.91 1.34 -21.35
C GLY A 32 22.05 0.06 -21.33
N MET A 33 21.34 -0.22 -20.24
CA MET A 33 20.34 -1.31 -20.23
C MET A 33 19.21 -1.00 -21.22
N SER A 34 18.72 -2.04 -21.90
CA SER A 34 17.52 -1.92 -22.73
C SER A 34 16.28 -1.60 -21.88
N ASP A 35 15.29 -0.93 -22.46
CA ASP A 35 14.03 -0.57 -21.79
C ASP A 35 13.37 -1.76 -21.09
N LYS A 36 13.34 -2.93 -21.75
CA LYS A 36 12.79 -4.16 -21.17
C LYS A 36 13.55 -4.61 -19.92
N GLN A 37 14.88 -4.51 -19.93
CA GLN A 37 15.71 -4.83 -18.76
C GLN A 37 15.49 -3.83 -17.63
N VAL A 38 15.38 -2.54 -17.96
CA VAL A 38 15.10 -1.48 -16.98
C VAL A 38 13.74 -1.71 -16.32
N ILE A 39 12.67 -1.94 -17.11
CA ILE A 39 11.31 -2.24 -16.62
C ILE A 39 11.33 -3.45 -15.68
N ASN A 40 11.90 -4.56 -16.12
CA ASN A 40 11.93 -5.78 -15.32
C ASN A 40 12.71 -5.56 -14.00
N LYS A 41 13.88 -4.93 -14.08
CA LYS A 41 14.71 -4.65 -12.91
C LYS A 41 14.03 -3.71 -11.92
N ILE A 42 13.40 -2.63 -12.40
CA ILE A 42 12.74 -1.68 -11.50
C ILE A 42 11.52 -2.33 -10.86
N THR A 43 10.71 -3.10 -11.59
CA THR A 43 9.57 -3.81 -10.99
C THR A 43 10.02 -4.78 -9.90
N ILE A 44 11.04 -5.61 -10.16
CA ILE A 44 11.58 -6.55 -9.15
C ILE A 44 12.11 -5.80 -7.93
N THR A 45 12.93 -4.75 -8.15
CA THR A 45 13.48 -3.95 -7.06
C THR A 45 12.37 -3.31 -6.23
N THR A 46 11.34 -2.79 -6.88
CA THR A 46 10.19 -2.19 -6.21
C THR A 46 9.39 -3.23 -5.43
N VAL A 47 9.13 -4.42 -5.97
CA VAL A 47 8.44 -5.50 -5.23
C VAL A 47 9.24 -5.89 -3.99
N ASN A 48 10.54 -6.13 -4.14
CA ASN A 48 11.42 -6.52 -3.04
C ASN A 48 11.53 -5.45 -1.96
N LYS A 49 11.41 -4.17 -2.35
CA LYS A 49 11.45 -3.04 -1.43
C LYS A 49 10.09 -2.79 -0.79
N PHE A 50 9.04 -2.53 -1.56
CA PHE A 50 7.74 -2.12 -1.04
C PHE A 50 6.99 -3.23 -0.32
N THR A 51 7.16 -4.51 -0.68
CA THR A 51 6.42 -5.58 0.00
C THR A 51 6.70 -5.64 1.51
N PRO A 52 7.96 -5.73 1.98
CA PRO A 52 8.25 -5.67 3.41
C PRO A 52 7.99 -4.28 4.02
N GLU A 53 8.28 -3.20 3.27
CA GLU A 53 8.07 -1.83 3.74
C GLU A 53 6.58 -1.52 3.97
N SER A 54 5.67 -2.09 3.17
CA SER A 54 4.23 -1.98 3.39
C SER A 54 3.83 -2.58 4.73
N LYS A 55 4.40 -3.73 5.13
CA LYS A 55 4.13 -4.30 6.47
C LYS A 55 4.58 -3.36 7.59
N MET A 56 5.74 -2.71 7.41
CA MET A 56 6.24 -1.72 8.35
C MET A 56 5.33 -0.49 8.40
N ILE A 57 4.93 0.05 7.23
CA ILE A 57 4.00 1.17 7.11
C ILE A 57 2.66 0.87 7.78
N LEU A 58 2.09 -0.33 7.57
CA LEU A 58 0.85 -0.76 8.22
C LEU A 58 1.00 -0.75 9.74
N SER A 59 2.08 -1.35 10.25
CA SER A 59 2.33 -1.46 11.69
C SER A 59 2.55 -0.08 12.32
N SER A 60 3.33 0.80 11.67
CA SER A 60 3.55 2.17 12.13
C SER A 60 2.26 3.00 12.12
N THR A 61 1.47 2.90 11.04
CA THR A 61 0.17 3.58 10.92
C THR A 61 -0.76 3.15 12.04
N TYR A 62 -0.88 1.83 12.27
CA TYR A 62 -1.68 1.30 13.37
C TYR A 62 -1.20 1.80 14.74
N ASN A 63 0.11 1.75 15.01
CA ASN A 63 0.64 2.18 16.30
C ASN A 63 0.36 3.66 16.58
N MET A 64 0.53 4.53 15.57
CA MET A 64 0.21 5.96 15.70
C MET A 64 -1.29 6.19 16.00
N LEU A 65 -2.18 5.43 15.34
CA LEU A 65 -3.61 5.48 15.61
C LEU A 65 -3.96 4.97 17.01
N MET A 66 -3.37 3.84 17.42
CA MET A 66 -3.54 3.22 18.74
C MET A 66 -3.11 4.15 19.86
N GLU A 67 -1.89 4.70 19.78
CA GLU A 67 -1.35 5.61 20.80
C GLU A 67 -2.28 6.80 21.01
N LYS A 68 -2.81 7.37 19.92
CA LYS A 68 -3.77 8.47 19.97
C LYS A 68 -5.09 8.06 20.61
N THR A 69 -5.66 6.92 20.23
CA THR A 69 -6.93 6.43 20.80
C THR A 69 -6.78 6.20 22.30
N LEU A 70 -5.72 5.51 22.73
CA LEU A 70 -5.49 5.16 24.13
C LEU A 70 -5.13 6.36 25.02
N ALA A 71 -4.71 7.48 24.44
CA ALA A 71 -4.54 8.75 25.16
C ALA A 71 -5.86 9.47 25.45
N GLY A 72 -6.98 9.04 24.83
CA GLY A 72 -8.31 9.63 25.04
C GLY A 72 -8.88 9.31 26.43
N SER A 73 -9.72 10.23 26.95
CA SER A 73 -10.30 10.11 28.30
C SER A 73 -11.13 8.84 28.51
N LEU A 74 -11.83 8.36 27.47
CA LEU A 74 -12.60 7.11 27.50
C LEU A 74 -11.75 5.89 27.80
N TYR A 75 -10.44 5.93 27.52
CA TYR A 75 -9.53 4.81 27.73
C TYR A 75 -8.66 4.98 28.97
N LEU A 76 -9.01 5.85 29.92
CA LEU A 76 -8.23 5.96 31.18
C LEU A 76 -8.46 4.76 32.10
N ASN A 77 -9.67 4.22 32.12
CA ASN A 77 -10.00 3.05 32.95
C ASN A 77 -9.53 1.74 32.31
N ALA A 78 -9.29 0.72 33.15
CA ALA A 78 -8.73 -0.55 32.72
C ALA A 78 -9.68 -1.37 31.86
N GLU A 79 -10.99 -1.31 32.10
CA GLU A 79 -12.00 -2.06 31.33
C GLU A 79 -12.05 -1.62 29.86
N ASN A 80 -12.11 -0.30 29.61
CA ASN A 80 -12.15 0.24 28.25
C ASN A 80 -10.82 -0.01 27.50
N LYS A 81 -9.66 0.03 28.18
CA LYS A 81 -8.37 -0.38 27.59
C LYS A 81 -8.38 -1.86 27.21
N ALA A 82 -8.86 -2.74 28.10
CA ALA A 82 -8.94 -4.16 27.83
C ALA A 82 -9.86 -4.46 26.63
N ALA A 83 -11.02 -3.79 26.57
CA ALA A 83 -11.95 -3.91 25.45
C ALA A 83 -11.34 -3.45 24.12
N PHE A 84 -10.52 -2.40 24.13
CA PHE A 84 -9.74 -2.00 22.96
C PHE A 84 -8.79 -3.10 22.49
N TYR A 85 -7.97 -3.65 23.39
CA TYR A 85 -7.00 -4.69 23.01
C TYR A 85 -7.66 -5.98 22.53
N GLN A 86 -8.85 -6.30 23.04
CA GLN A 86 -9.65 -7.45 22.59
C GLN A 86 -10.13 -7.33 21.14
N LEU A 87 -10.19 -6.12 20.55
CA LEU A 87 -10.51 -5.97 19.13
C LEU A 87 -9.44 -6.56 18.21
N ASP A 88 -8.19 -6.63 18.68
CA ASP A 88 -7.05 -7.18 17.94
C ASP A 88 -6.93 -6.61 16.51
N ILE A 89 -7.16 -5.30 16.36
CA ILE A 89 -7.29 -4.63 15.06
C ILE A 89 -6.04 -4.83 14.20
N LEU A 90 -4.83 -4.83 14.80
CA LEU A 90 -3.60 -5.05 14.06
C LEU A 90 -3.54 -6.45 13.45
N LYS A 91 -3.95 -7.49 14.19
CA LYS A 91 -3.98 -8.85 13.66
C LYS A 91 -5.00 -8.99 12.55
N ASP A 92 -6.18 -8.40 12.72
CA ASP A 92 -7.22 -8.36 11.69
C ASP A 92 -6.73 -7.64 10.43
N LEU A 93 -6.10 -6.47 10.56
CA LEU A 93 -5.45 -5.77 9.44
C LEU A 93 -4.38 -6.64 8.76
N ASN A 94 -3.48 -7.27 9.52
CA ASN A 94 -2.45 -8.15 8.96
C ASN A 94 -3.06 -9.34 8.21
N SER A 95 -4.20 -9.87 8.65
CA SER A 95 -4.87 -10.99 7.96
C SER A 95 -5.43 -10.63 6.58
N LYS A 96 -5.62 -9.34 6.30
CA LYS A 96 -6.14 -8.83 5.02
C LYS A 96 -5.07 -8.69 3.95
N PHE A 97 -3.79 -8.89 4.28
CA PHE A 97 -2.68 -8.66 3.37
C PHE A 97 -1.66 -9.78 3.40
N VAL A 98 -1.09 -10.06 2.23
CA VAL A 98 0.06 -10.94 2.09
C VAL A 98 1.28 -10.09 1.74
N PHE A 99 2.28 -10.15 2.61
CA PHE A 99 3.55 -9.40 2.52
C PHE A 99 4.72 -10.32 2.15
N ASP A 100 4.45 -11.41 1.45
CA ASP A 100 5.46 -12.34 0.98
C ASP A 100 6.03 -11.85 -0.35
N ILE A 101 7.36 -11.91 -0.47
CA ILE A 101 8.06 -11.60 -1.72
C ILE A 101 8.04 -12.88 -2.57
N PRO A 102 7.46 -12.87 -3.78
CA PRO A 102 7.48 -14.04 -4.64
C PRO A 102 8.89 -14.27 -5.22
N ASP A 103 9.28 -15.54 -5.39
CA ASP A 103 10.57 -15.90 -6.00
C ASP A 103 10.72 -15.35 -7.43
N LYS A 104 9.58 -15.26 -8.14
CA LYS A 104 9.49 -14.71 -9.51
C LYS A 104 8.19 -13.94 -9.67
N ILE A 105 8.26 -12.84 -10.42
CA ILE A 105 7.07 -12.07 -10.81
C ILE A 105 6.49 -12.67 -12.10
N ASP A 106 5.40 -13.42 -11.97
CA ASP A 106 4.58 -13.84 -13.10
C ASP A 106 3.47 -12.80 -13.33
N TYR A 107 3.61 -12.00 -14.39
CA TYR A 107 2.65 -10.95 -14.72
C TYR A 107 1.28 -11.50 -15.15
N GLN A 108 1.21 -12.69 -15.75
CA GLN A 108 -0.07 -13.28 -16.17
C GLN A 108 -0.85 -13.79 -14.96
N GLU A 109 -0.16 -14.48 -14.04
CA GLU A 109 -0.75 -14.94 -12.80
C GLU A 109 -1.16 -13.76 -11.91
N SER A 110 -0.26 -12.79 -11.74
CA SER A 110 -0.53 -11.55 -10.98
C SER A 110 -1.75 -10.83 -11.53
N LYS A 111 -1.87 -10.72 -12.85
CA LYS A 111 -3.04 -10.11 -13.49
C LYS A 111 -4.32 -10.92 -13.26
N LYS A 112 -4.25 -12.25 -13.36
CA LYS A 112 -5.41 -13.13 -13.13
C LYS A 112 -5.93 -13.00 -11.70
N GLU A 113 -5.03 -12.92 -10.74
CA GLU A 113 -5.38 -12.71 -9.33
C GLU A 113 -5.96 -11.31 -9.11
N PHE A 114 -5.31 -10.29 -9.64
CA PHE A 114 -5.79 -8.92 -9.59
C PHE A 114 -7.18 -8.74 -10.21
N ASP A 115 -7.44 -9.34 -11.37
CA ASP A 115 -8.73 -9.28 -12.05
C ASP A 115 -9.85 -9.91 -11.18
N LYS A 116 -9.53 -10.93 -10.35
CA LYS A 116 -10.49 -11.47 -9.38
C LYS A 116 -10.81 -10.46 -8.28
N TRP A 117 -9.79 -9.79 -7.74
CA TRP A 117 -9.98 -8.76 -6.71
C TRP A 117 -10.80 -7.57 -7.21
N VAL A 118 -10.59 -7.16 -8.46
CA VAL A 118 -11.40 -6.12 -9.08
C VAL A 118 -12.85 -6.59 -9.23
N LYS A 119 -13.07 -7.82 -9.74
CA LYS A 119 -14.42 -8.37 -9.94
C LYS A 119 -15.21 -8.50 -8.64
N CYS A 120 -14.57 -8.84 -7.53
CA CYS A 120 -15.23 -8.94 -6.23
C CYS A 120 -15.23 -7.61 -5.43
N GLY A 121 -14.72 -6.51 -6.01
CA GLY A 121 -14.68 -5.20 -5.37
C GLY A 121 -13.66 -5.08 -4.23
N ALA A 122 -12.75 -6.04 -4.08
CA ALA A 122 -11.66 -5.98 -3.11
C ALA A 122 -10.56 -4.99 -3.52
N VAL A 123 -10.48 -4.68 -4.81
CA VAL A 123 -9.58 -3.67 -5.38
C VAL A 123 -10.36 -2.77 -6.33
N VAL A 124 -10.08 -1.47 -6.30
CA VAL A 124 -10.64 -0.48 -7.23
C VAL A 124 -9.51 0.25 -7.93
N VAL A 125 -9.62 0.39 -9.26
CA VAL A 125 -8.63 1.07 -10.11
C VAL A 125 -9.25 2.30 -10.76
N VAL A 126 -8.61 3.46 -10.60
CA VAL A 126 -9.02 4.71 -11.25
C VAL A 126 -7.78 5.40 -11.80
N GLY A 127 -7.69 5.52 -13.13
CA GLY A 127 -6.58 6.20 -13.81
C GLY A 127 -5.20 5.67 -13.43
N GLY A 128 -5.02 4.34 -13.39
CA GLY A 128 -3.76 3.70 -13.01
C GLY A 128 -3.53 3.50 -11.51
N ILE A 129 -4.27 4.24 -10.68
CA ILE A 129 -4.11 4.21 -9.22
C ILE A 129 -4.97 3.08 -8.63
N VAL A 130 -4.37 2.29 -7.75
CA VAL A 130 -5.00 1.14 -7.11
C VAL A 130 -5.37 1.49 -5.66
N SER A 131 -6.61 1.18 -5.27
CA SER A 131 -7.11 1.33 -3.91
C SER A 131 -7.68 0.01 -3.39
N ILE A 132 -7.61 -0.19 -2.06
CA ILE A 132 -7.98 -1.46 -1.42
C ILE A 132 -9.01 -1.18 -0.31
N PRO A 133 -10.32 -1.22 -0.64
CA PRO A 133 -11.37 -1.11 0.37
C PRO A 133 -11.29 -2.26 1.38
N LEU A 134 -11.08 -1.96 2.66
CA LEU A 134 -10.83 -2.97 3.72
C LEU A 134 -12.06 -3.78 4.18
N LYS A 135 -13.18 -3.67 3.44
CA LYS A 135 -14.42 -4.42 3.71
C LYS A 135 -14.41 -5.83 3.11
N SER A 136 -13.44 -6.14 2.25
CA SER A 136 -13.27 -7.48 1.66
C SER A 136 -12.74 -8.49 2.68
N LEU A 137 -13.12 -9.76 2.49
CA LEU A 137 -12.62 -10.93 3.22
C LEU A 137 -11.43 -11.60 2.50
N THR A 138 -11.13 -11.21 1.27
CA THR A 138 -10.04 -11.83 0.49
C THR A 138 -8.71 -11.14 0.83
N PRO A 139 -7.69 -11.88 1.28
CA PRO A 139 -6.35 -11.31 1.48
C PRO A 139 -5.77 -10.79 0.16
N ILE A 140 -5.09 -9.64 0.21
CA ILE A 140 -4.49 -8.99 -0.96
C ILE A 140 -2.98 -9.09 -0.90
N GLY A 141 -2.38 -9.67 -1.93
CA GLY A 141 -0.93 -9.73 -2.09
C GLY A 141 -0.34 -8.40 -2.54
N ILE A 142 0.48 -7.77 -1.70
CA ILE A 142 1.09 -6.45 -2.00
C ILE A 142 2.05 -6.54 -3.19
N ALA A 143 2.83 -7.62 -3.30
CA ALA A 143 3.72 -7.85 -4.44
C ALA A 143 2.95 -7.89 -5.78
N VAL A 144 1.77 -8.52 -5.80
CA VAL A 144 0.89 -8.61 -6.97
C VAL A 144 0.38 -7.22 -7.37
N ILE A 145 -0.06 -6.41 -6.40
CA ILE A 145 -0.51 -5.03 -6.65
C ILE A 145 0.60 -4.22 -7.31
N ILE A 146 1.81 -4.25 -6.74
CA ILE A 146 2.97 -3.52 -7.27
C ILE A 146 3.29 -3.97 -8.70
N ALA A 147 3.35 -5.28 -8.96
CA ALA A 147 3.65 -5.81 -10.29
C ALA A 147 2.59 -5.41 -11.33
N VAL A 148 1.31 -5.42 -10.95
CA VAL A 148 0.20 -5.08 -11.85
C VAL A 148 0.14 -3.58 -12.15
N ILE A 149 0.52 -2.70 -11.23
CA ILE A 149 0.62 -1.26 -11.53
C ILE A 149 1.56 -1.00 -12.72
N MET A 150 2.71 -1.69 -12.79
CA MET A 150 3.58 -1.61 -13.98
C MET A 150 2.84 -2.07 -15.24
N ALA A 151 2.13 -3.19 -15.18
CA ALA A 151 1.37 -3.70 -16.31
C ALA A 151 0.23 -2.76 -16.75
N ILE A 152 -0.34 -1.98 -15.83
CA ILE A 152 -1.35 -0.95 -16.15
C ILE A 152 -0.68 0.22 -16.86
N VAL A 153 0.43 0.74 -16.33
CA VAL A 153 1.18 1.85 -16.95
C VAL A 153 1.57 1.50 -18.39
N LEU A 154 2.10 0.29 -18.61
CA LEU A 154 2.50 -0.18 -19.94
C LEU A 154 1.33 -0.36 -20.93
N LYS A 155 0.08 -0.45 -20.45
CA LYS A 155 -1.13 -0.58 -21.28
C LYS A 155 -1.82 0.74 -21.55
N ASP A 156 -1.78 1.67 -20.60
CA ASP A 156 -2.41 2.99 -20.71
C ASP A 156 -1.59 3.93 -21.60
N ASP A 157 -0.37 3.52 -21.97
CA ASP A 157 0.41 4.13 -23.02
C ASP A 157 -0.24 3.94 -24.41
N ASN A 158 -1.38 4.60 -24.63
CA ASN A 158 -1.92 5.03 -25.92
C ASN A 158 -0.98 5.99 -26.68
N LYS A 159 0.32 6.00 -26.34
CA LYS A 159 1.44 6.67 -26.99
C LYS A 159 2.53 5.66 -27.36
N VAL A 160 2.12 4.51 -27.90
CA VAL A 160 3.04 3.57 -28.54
C VAL A 160 3.75 4.30 -29.68
N GLY A 161 5.00 4.71 -29.43
CA GLY A 161 5.90 5.29 -30.42
C GLY A 161 6.88 6.37 -29.94
N LYS A 162 6.67 7.03 -28.77
CA LYS A 162 7.54 8.14 -28.31
C LYS A 162 7.71 8.34 -26.79
N THR A 163 7.20 7.46 -25.93
CA THR A 163 7.37 7.64 -24.48
C THR A 163 8.74 7.16 -24.03
N ASP A 164 9.57 8.07 -23.53
CA ASP A 164 10.87 7.77 -22.90
C ASP A 164 10.67 6.81 -21.72
N ILE A 165 11.53 5.78 -21.61
CA ILE A 165 11.57 4.84 -20.48
C ILE A 165 11.58 5.55 -19.12
N SER A 166 12.20 6.74 -19.04
CA SER A 166 12.19 7.57 -17.83
C SER A 166 10.77 7.96 -17.41
N ALA A 167 9.91 8.33 -18.37
CA ALA A 167 8.53 8.72 -18.10
C ALA A 167 7.67 7.51 -17.67
N ILE A 168 7.89 6.33 -18.26
CA ILE A 168 7.22 5.09 -17.84
C ILE A 168 7.52 4.79 -16.37
N ILE A 169 8.79 4.88 -15.99
CA ILE A 169 9.21 4.63 -14.60
C ILE A 169 8.65 5.68 -13.65
N ASP A 170 8.66 6.95 -14.03
CA ASP A 170 8.13 8.01 -13.19
C ASP A 170 6.61 7.87 -12.99
N ASN A 171 5.86 7.50 -14.01
CA ASN A 171 4.42 7.19 -13.90
C ASN A 171 4.20 6.00 -12.97
N TYR A 172 4.93 4.90 -13.17
CA TYR A 172 4.86 3.72 -12.31
C TYR A 172 5.13 4.02 -10.83
N LEU A 173 6.22 4.71 -10.51
CA LEU A 173 6.56 5.06 -9.13
C LEU A 173 5.57 6.07 -8.54
N SER A 174 5.05 7.00 -9.35
CA SER A 174 4.01 7.94 -8.95
C SER A 174 2.71 7.23 -8.58
N ASP A 175 2.28 6.26 -9.39
CA ASP A 175 1.04 5.53 -9.15
C ASP A 175 1.17 4.57 -7.97
N ILE A 176 2.35 3.99 -7.73
CA ILE A 176 2.63 3.28 -6.47
C ILE A 176 2.50 4.22 -5.28
N LYS A 177 3.15 5.39 -5.32
CA LYS A 177 3.09 6.39 -4.24
C LYS A 177 1.64 6.71 -3.89
N LYS A 178 0.82 7.06 -4.90
CA LYS A 178 -0.60 7.37 -4.72
C LYS A 178 -1.40 6.18 -4.19
N SER A 179 -1.15 4.98 -4.73
CA SER A 179 -1.85 3.75 -4.31
C SER A 179 -1.57 3.42 -2.84
N VAL A 180 -0.32 3.61 -2.37
CA VAL A 180 0.07 3.43 -0.97
C VAL A 180 -0.65 4.44 -0.06
N PHE A 181 -0.80 5.71 -0.48
CA PHE A 181 -1.57 6.68 0.31
C PHE A 181 -3.04 6.34 0.41
N LEU A 182 -3.70 5.99 -0.70
CA LEU A 182 -5.10 5.57 -0.66
C LEU A 182 -5.30 4.31 0.20
N TRP A 183 -4.32 3.42 0.21
CA TRP A 183 -4.32 2.27 1.10
C TRP A 183 -4.21 2.67 2.57
N ILE A 184 -3.31 3.60 2.93
CA ILE A 184 -3.20 4.13 4.30
C ILE A 184 -4.50 4.81 4.73
N GLU A 185 -5.12 5.61 3.87
CA GLU A 185 -6.43 6.22 4.16
C GLU A 185 -7.52 5.16 4.41
N SER A 186 -7.47 4.06 3.67
CA SER A 186 -8.38 2.93 3.88
C SER A 186 -8.14 2.25 5.24
N VAL A 187 -6.87 2.09 5.66
CA VAL A 187 -6.49 1.62 7.01
C VAL A 187 -7.00 2.55 8.09
N GLU A 188 -6.79 3.86 7.95
CA GLU A 188 -7.31 4.86 8.90
C GLU A 188 -8.83 4.76 9.04
N LYS A 189 -9.55 4.71 7.92
CA LYS A 189 -11.01 4.61 7.92
C LYS A 189 -11.49 3.33 8.58
N TYR A 190 -10.85 2.20 8.28
CA TYR A 190 -11.20 0.91 8.89
C TYR A 190 -10.99 0.92 10.41
N TYR A 191 -9.85 1.46 10.85
CA TYR A 191 -9.55 1.62 12.26
C TYR A 191 -10.60 2.49 12.95
N ASP A 192 -10.90 3.66 12.39
CA ASP A 192 -11.89 4.59 12.95
C ASP A 192 -13.29 3.96 13.01
N GLU A 193 -13.69 3.17 12.00
CA GLU A 193 -14.94 2.40 12.02
C GLU A 193 -14.98 1.40 13.19
N LYS A 194 -13.89 0.69 13.47
CA LYS A 194 -13.80 -0.26 14.59
C LYS A 194 -13.86 0.44 15.95
N ILE A 195 -13.16 1.56 16.10
CA ILE A 195 -13.18 2.36 17.33
C ILE A 195 -14.56 2.95 17.59
N ALA A 196 -15.22 3.52 16.57
CA ALA A 196 -16.56 4.08 16.73
C ALA A 196 -17.60 3.02 17.12
N ILE A 197 -17.45 1.76 16.69
CA ILE A 197 -18.31 0.65 17.12
C ILE A 197 -18.05 0.32 18.59
N LEU A 198 -16.79 0.23 18.99
CA LEU A 198 -16.40 -0.08 20.37
C LEU A 198 -16.89 1.00 21.36
N GLU A 199 -16.67 2.28 21.04
CA GLU A 199 -16.99 3.40 21.92
C GLU A 199 -18.50 3.56 22.17
N LYS A 200 -19.37 3.12 21.24
CA LYS A 200 -20.82 3.10 21.46
C LYS A 200 -21.25 2.21 22.64
N GLY A 201 -20.43 1.21 22.98
CA GLY A 201 -20.68 0.29 24.09
C GLY A 201 -19.98 0.68 25.40
N MET A 202 -19.18 1.75 25.40
CA MET A 202 -18.39 2.14 26.56
C MET A 202 -19.17 3.03 27.52
N LYS A 203 -18.88 2.88 28.81
CA LYS A 203 -19.30 3.84 29.84
C LYS A 203 -18.21 4.91 29.97
N ALA A 204 -18.64 6.17 30.02
CA ALA A 204 -17.77 7.32 30.24
C ALA A 204 -17.25 7.36 31.69
#